data_AF-A0A435EA99-F1
#
_entry.id   AF-A0A435EA99-F1
#
_cell.length_a   1.000
_cell.length_b   1.000
_cell.length_c   1.000
_cell.angle_alpha   90.00
_cell.angle_beta   90.00
_cell.angle_gamma   90.00
#
_symmetry.space_group_name_H-M   'P 1'
#
loop_
_entity.id
_entity.type
_entity.pdbx_description
1 polymer ?
#
loop_
_entity_poly.entity_id
_entity_poly.type
_entity_poly.pdbx_seq_one_letter_code
_entity_poly.pdbx_strand_id
1 'polypeptide(L)'
;TKLGLPNTFLDWHWLSLLPMFVVFFISALAETNRPPFDLVEAESELVAGHMVEYSSTPFLLFFLGEYVAVVLMCALATILFLGGWLPPFNFAPFTWIPGVIWFVLKICLMFFMFSMVKAFVPRYRYDQLMRLGWKVFLPISLFMVVATAAFLKITGFA
;
A
#
# COMPACT_ATOMS: atom_id res chain seq x y z
N THR A 1 -14.01 2.52 14.35
CA THR A 1 -14.44 1.91 15.63
C THR A 1 -14.45 2.99 16.67
N LYS A 2 -15.61 3.55 17.07
CA LYS A 2 -15.68 4.62 18.10
C LYS A 2 -15.49 4.05 19.52
N LEU A 3 -14.32 3.48 19.79
CA LEU A 3 -13.97 2.98 21.12
C LEU A 3 -12.95 3.94 21.75
N GLY A 4 -13.44 5.14 22.10
CA GLY A 4 -12.95 5.85 23.28
C GLY A 4 -12.35 7.24 23.12
N LEU A 5 -11.96 7.73 21.93
CA LEU A 5 -11.45 9.11 21.74
C LEU A 5 -11.67 9.56 20.27
N PRO A 6 -12.41 10.65 19.98
CA PRO A 6 -12.67 11.06 18.61
C PRO A 6 -11.38 11.40 17.85
N ASN A 7 -11.19 10.77 16.68
CA ASN A 7 -10.16 11.07 15.69
C ASN A 7 -8.71 10.97 16.20
N THR A 8 -8.37 9.89 16.91
CA THR A 8 -6.99 9.61 17.35
C THR A 8 -6.40 8.44 16.55
N PHE A 9 -5.08 8.29 16.54
CA PHE A 9 -4.34 7.18 15.90
C PHE A 9 -4.92 5.77 16.13
N LEU A 10 -5.62 5.57 17.26
CA LEU A 10 -6.26 4.30 17.65
C LEU A 10 -7.60 4.03 16.93
N ASP A 11 -8.27 5.06 16.42
CA ASP A 11 -9.54 4.95 15.68
C ASP A 11 -9.34 4.71 14.17
N TRP A 12 -8.11 4.86 13.68
CA TRP A 12 -7.78 4.66 12.28
C TRP A 12 -7.97 3.18 11.88
N HIS A 13 -8.36 2.97 10.63
CA HIS A 13 -8.68 1.64 10.10
C HIS A 13 -7.49 0.66 10.13
N TRP A 14 -6.25 1.13 10.24
CA TRP A 14 -5.08 0.26 10.34
C TRP A 14 -5.10 -0.73 11.52
N LEU A 15 -5.67 -0.38 12.69
CA LEU A 15 -5.68 -1.27 13.86
C LEU A 15 -6.80 -2.32 13.76
N SER A 16 -7.99 -1.91 13.35
CA SER A 16 -9.13 -2.81 13.17
C SER A 16 -9.00 -3.71 11.95
N LEU A 17 -8.30 -3.25 10.91
CA LEU A 17 -8.15 -3.95 9.64
C LEU A 17 -6.67 -4.28 9.36
N LEU A 18 -5.87 -4.52 10.40
CA LEU A 18 -4.43 -4.80 10.28
C LEU A 18 -4.12 -5.90 9.24
N PRO A 19 -4.83 -7.05 9.20
CA PRO A 19 -4.59 -8.06 8.19
C PRO A 19 -4.84 -7.54 6.76
N MET A 20 -5.85 -6.71 6.58
CA MET A 20 -6.16 -6.10 5.27
C MET A 20 -5.17 -5.00 4.89
N PHE A 21 -4.62 -4.26 5.84
CA PHE A 21 -3.55 -3.31 5.59
C PHE A 21 -2.30 -4.01 5.05
N VAL A 22 -1.92 -5.16 5.64
CA VAL A 22 -0.79 -5.96 5.16
C VAL A 22 -1.06 -6.53 3.77
N VAL A 23 -2.26 -7.09 3.53
CA VAL A 23 -2.63 -7.58 2.19
C VAL A 23 -2.62 -6.45 1.17
N PHE A 24 -3.18 -5.28 1.49
CA PHE A 24 -3.17 -4.12 0.59
C PHE A 24 -1.74 -3.64 0.30
N PHE A 25 -0.88 -3.59 1.30
CA PHE A 25 0.52 -3.21 1.13
C PHE A 25 1.28 -4.18 0.21
N ILE A 26 1.11 -5.49 0.39
CA ILE A 26 1.78 -6.48 -0.46
C ILE A 26 1.17 -6.50 -1.87
N SER A 27 -0.14 -6.31 -2.03
CA SER A 27 -0.77 -6.16 -3.34
C SER A 27 -0.31 -4.90 -4.08
N ALA A 28 -0.12 -3.78 -3.38
CA ALA A 28 0.42 -2.56 -3.95
C ALA A 28 1.88 -2.70 -4.40
N LEU A 29 2.69 -3.49 -3.69
CA LEU A 29 4.03 -3.89 -4.12
C LEU A 29 3.98 -4.76 -5.38
N ALA A 30 3.02 -5.68 -5.48
CA ALA A 30 2.86 -6.54 -6.65
C ALA A 30 2.38 -5.77 -7.89
N GLU A 31 1.46 -4.82 -7.73
CA GLU A 31 0.93 -4.02 -8.84
C GLU A 31 1.97 -3.05 -9.43
N THR A 32 2.86 -2.52 -8.58
CA THR A 32 3.91 -1.59 -9.01
C THR A 32 5.11 -2.29 -9.63
N ASN A 33 5.08 -3.63 -9.76
CA ASN A 33 6.12 -4.46 -10.38
C ASN A 33 7.55 -4.10 -9.91
N ARG A 34 7.71 -3.71 -8.64
CA ARG A 34 9.03 -3.36 -8.08
C ARG A 34 9.64 -4.52 -7.29
N PRO A 35 10.98 -4.57 -7.13
CA PRO A 35 11.63 -5.65 -6.40
C PRO A 35 11.05 -5.67 -4.97
N PRO A 36 10.45 -6.78 -4.50
CA PRO A 36 10.71 -8.19 -4.84
C PRO A 36 9.80 -8.87 -5.90
N PHE A 37 8.82 -8.17 -6.48
CA PHE A 37 7.83 -8.69 -7.46
C PHE A 37 8.07 -8.16 -8.87
N ASP A 38 9.34 -8.06 -9.26
CA ASP A 38 9.78 -7.40 -10.48
C ASP A 38 9.97 -8.37 -11.65
N LEU A 39 8.91 -9.07 -12.03
CA LEU A 39 9.02 -10.22 -12.93
C LEU A 39 9.11 -9.81 -14.41
N VAL A 40 8.40 -8.74 -14.80
CA VAL A 40 8.37 -8.22 -16.17
C VAL A 40 9.69 -7.55 -16.54
N GLU A 41 10.38 -6.92 -15.58
CA GLU A 41 11.72 -6.34 -15.79
C GLU A 41 12.84 -7.39 -15.61
N ALA A 42 12.63 -8.45 -14.81
CA ALA A 42 13.63 -9.50 -14.58
C ALA A 42 13.70 -10.57 -15.68
N GLU A 43 12.58 -10.99 -16.29
CA GLU A 43 12.67 -11.84 -17.50
C GLU A 43 13.25 -11.09 -18.71
N SER A 44 13.27 -9.77 -18.59
CA SER A 44 13.88 -8.81 -19.48
C SER A 44 15.37 -8.54 -19.19
N GLU A 45 15.94 -8.95 -18.04
CA GLU A 45 17.35 -8.65 -17.69
C GLU A 45 18.38 -9.54 -18.42
N LEU A 46 17.92 -10.55 -19.17
CA LEU A 46 18.75 -11.35 -20.09
C LEU A 46 18.91 -10.70 -21.49
N VAL A 47 18.01 -9.79 -21.89
CA VAL A 47 18.12 -8.87 -23.04
C VAL A 47 17.15 -7.73 -22.76
N ALA A 48 17.63 -6.60 -22.22
CA ALA A 48 16.93 -5.45 -21.58
C ALA A 48 15.48 -5.08 -22.02
N GLY A 49 14.57 -6.05 -21.95
CA GLY A 49 13.13 -6.02 -22.21
C GLY A 49 12.68 -5.12 -23.34
N HIS A 50 11.57 -4.44 -23.06
CA HIS A 50 11.05 -3.38 -23.90
C HIS A 50 11.94 -2.12 -23.87
N MET A 51 12.86 -1.99 -22.90
CA MET A 51 13.69 -0.80 -22.74
C MET A 51 14.79 -0.68 -23.81
N VAL A 52 15.16 -1.77 -24.50
CA VAL A 52 16.16 -1.72 -25.60
C VAL A 52 15.61 -1.07 -26.87
N GLU A 53 14.30 -1.14 -27.08
CA GLU A 53 13.66 -0.68 -28.33
C GLU A 53 13.31 0.81 -28.30
N TYR A 54 13.36 1.43 -27.11
CA TYR A 54 12.92 2.81 -26.89
C TYR A 54 14.08 3.80 -26.91
N SER A 55 13.87 4.94 -27.58
CA SER A 55 14.75 6.10 -27.46
C SER A 55 14.65 6.74 -26.07
N SER A 56 15.56 7.68 -25.77
CA SER A 56 15.69 8.28 -24.43
C SER A 56 14.42 8.94 -23.88
N THR A 57 13.54 9.46 -24.73
CA THR A 57 12.29 10.14 -24.32
C THR A 57 11.17 9.19 -23.87
N PRO A 58 10.78 8.14 -24.63
CA PRO A 58 9.84 7.13 -24.14
C PRO A 58 10.38 6.37 -22.93
N PHE A 59 11.69 6.09 -22.88
CA PHE A 59 12.33 5.50 -21.69
C PHE A 59 12.05 6.32 -20.42
N LEU A 60 12.26 7.64 -20.48
CA LEU A 60 11.97 8.54 -19.35
C LEU A 60 10.50 8.46 -18.91
N LEU A 61 9.56 8.44 -19.86
CA LEU A 61 8.13 8.42 -19.57
C LEU A 61 7.69 7.11 -18.89
N PHE A 62 8.27 5.97 -19.28
CA PHE A 62 8.01 4.70 -18.60
C PHE A 62 8.48 4.71 -17.14
N PHE A 63 9.72 5.14 -16.88
CA PHE A 63 10.22 5.28 -15.50
C PHE A 63 9.39 6.27 -14.68
N LEU A 64 9.05 7.43 -15.26
CA LEU A 64 8.22 8.41 -14.59
C LEU A 64 6.84 7.84 -14.24
N GLY A 65 6.21 7.11 -15.17
CA GLY A 65 4.91 6.48 -14.97
C GLY A 65 4.93 5.45 -13.83
N GLU A 66 5.95 4.61 -13.76
CA GLU A 66 6.13 3.66 -12.67
C GLU A 66 6.31 4.36 -11.31
N TYR A 67 7.13 5.42 -11.24
CA TYR A 67 7.28 6.18 -10.00
C TYR A 67 5.99 6.89 -9.59
N VAL A 68 5.22 7.41 -10.53
CA VAL A 68 3.90 7.99 -10.27
C VAL A 68 2.94 6.93 -9.73
N ALA A 69 2.95 5.71 -10.29
CA ALA A 69 2.14 4.61 -9.78
C ALA A 69 2.51 4.23 -8.34
N VAL A 70 3.80 4.20 -8.00
CA VAL A 70 4.26 3.94 -6.62
C VAL A 70 3.74 5.01 -5.64
N VAL A 71 3.87 6.29 -6.02
CA VAL A 71 3.38 7.40 -5.18
C VAL A 71 1.85 7.35 -5.03
N LEU A 72 1.13 7.00 -6.10
CA LEU A 72 -0.32 6.83 -6.08
C LEU A 72 -0.73 5.72 -5.12
N MET A 73 -0.08 4.56 -5.17
CA MET A 73 -0.37 3.45 -4.27
C MET A 73 -0.07 3.78 -2.80
N CYS A 74 1.02 4.52 -2.55
CA CYS A 74 1.32 5.03 -1.21
C CYS A 74 0.23 6.00 -0.73
N ALA A 75 -0.23 6.91 -1.59
CA ALA A 75 -1.32 7.82 -1.28
C ALA A 75 -2.61 7.07 -0.96
N LEU A 76 -3.01 6.08 -1.75
CA LEU A 76 -4.19 5.24 -1.47
C LEU A 76 -4.06 4.49 -0.14
N ALA A 77 -2.91 3.88 0.16
CA ALA A 77 -2.67 3.21 1.44
C ALA A 77 -2.88 4.18 2.63
N THR A 78 -2.38 5.41 2.50
CA THR A 78 -2.49 6.41 3.56
C THR A 78 -3.92 6.91 3.79
N ILE A 79 -4.71 7.07 2.71
CA ILE A 79 -6.11 7.49 2.78
C ILE A 79 -6.97 6.39 3.40
N LEU A 80 -6.81 5.15 2.92
CA LEU A 80 -7.68 4.03 3.29
C LEU A 80 -7.41 3.52 4.71
N PHE A 81 -6.15 3.46 5.15
CA PHE A 81 -5.79 2.81 6.42
C PHE A 81 -5.23 3.76 7.48
N LEU A 82 -4.38 4.72 7.09
CA LEU A 82 -3.68 5.62 8.02
C LEU A 82 -4.42 6.96 8.27
N GLY A 83 -5.71 7.03 7.94
CA GLY A 83 -6.55 8.19 8.26
C GLY A 83 -6.19 9.47 7.49
N GLY A 84 -5.47 9.37 6.37
CA GLY A 84 -5.19 10.47 5.43
C GLY A 84 -4.73 11.77 6.11
N TRP A 85 -5.63 12.74 6.14
CA TRP A 85 -5.44 14.12 6.61
C TRP A 85 -5.52 14.30 8.13
N LEU A 86 -5.94 13.28 8.87
CA LEU A 86 -6.16 13.37 10.31
C LEU A 86 -4.82 13.41 11.07
N PRO A 87 -4.67 14.30 12.06
CA PRO A 87 -3.51 14.27 12.96
C PRO A 87 -3.55 13.01 13.84
N PRO A 88 -2.38 12.45 14.20
CA PRO A 88 -2.30 11.25 15.06
C PRO A 88 -2.83 11.51 16.48
N PHE A 89 -2.72 12.75 16.97
CA PHE A 89 -3.21 13.17 18.28
C PHE A 89 -3.98 14.49 18.18
N ASN A 90 -5.19 14.54 18.76
CA ASN A 90 -6.00 15.75 18.89
C ASN A 90 -5.57 16.63 20.07
N PHE A 91 -4.26 16.92 20.19
CA PHE A 91 -3.70 17.84 21.18
C PHE A 91 -3.00 19.01 20.48
N ALA A 92 -3.15 20.24 21.00
CA ALA A 92 -2.29 21.36 20.62
C ALA A 92 -0.85 21.01 21.04
N PRO A 93 0.17 21.07 20.14
CA PRO A 93 0.31 21.89 18.92
C PRO A 93 0.09 21.15 17.57
N PHE A 94 -0.31 19.88 17.56
CA PHE A 94 -0.42 19.08 16.33
C PHE A 94 -1.62 19.47 15.43
N THR A 95 -2.59 20.23 15.98
CA THR A 95 -3.74 20.78 15.25
C THR A 95 -3.43 22.06 14.46
N TRP A 96 -2.33 22.76 14.78
CA TRP A 96 -1.92 23.98 14.07
C TRP A 96 -1.22 23.69 12.74
N ILE A 97 -0.79 22.45 12.54
CA ILE A 97 -0.11 21.98 11.34
C ILE A 97 -1.19 21.61 10.30
N PRO A 98 -1.17 22.21 9.09
CA PRO A 98 -2.10 21.85 8.02
C PRO A 98 -2.15 20.33 7.79
N GLY A 99 -3.36 19.78 7.63
CA GLY A 99 -3.57 18.34 7.37
C GLY A 99 -2.82 17.79 6.16
N VAL A 100 -2.48 18.65 5.21
CA VAL A 100 -1.63 18.34 4.04
C VAL A 100 -0.25 17.83 4.46
N ILE A 101 0.35 18.43 5.49
CA ILE A 101 1.70 18.07 5.96
C ILE A 101 1.68 16.67 6.57
N TRP A 102 0.61 16.32 7.30
CA TRP A 102 0.42 14.97 7.82
C TRP A 102 0.23 13.93 6.72
N PHE A 103 -0.51 14.29 5.68
CA PHE A 103 -0.69 13.43 4.52
C PHE A 103 0.64 13.13 3.82
N VAL A 104 1.44 14.17 3.53
CA VAL A 104 2.76 14.02 2.90
C VAL A 104 3.70 13.21 3.78
N LEU A 105 3.73 13.46 5.10
CA LEU A 105 4.58 12.71 6.03
C LEU A 105 4.21 11.21 6.05
N LYS A 106 2.92 10.88 6.06
CA LYS A 106 2.46 9.49 5.99
C LYS A 106 2.81 8.85 4.65
N ILE A 107 2.70 9.58 3.53
CA ILE A 107 3.16 9.09 2.22
C ILE A 107 4.67 8.81 2.25
N CYS A 108 5.48 9.71 2.79
CA CYS A 108 6.92 9.50 2.93
C CYS A 108 7.25 8.28 3.79
N LEU A 109 6.50 8.06 4.87
CA LEU A 109 6.64 6.85 5.70
C LEU A 109 6.29 5.59 4.90
N MET A 110 5.18 5.62 4.16
CA MET A 110 4.75 4.50 3.34
C MET A 110 5.80 4.19 2.25
N PHE A 111 6.31 5.22 1.57
CA PHE A 111 7.37 5.11 0.59
C PHE A 111 8.68 4.56 1.20
N PHE A 112 9.02 4.99 2.42
CA PHE A 112 10.16 4.45 3.16
C PHE A 112 9.98 2.95 3.44
N MET A 113 8.77 2.50 3.83
CA MET A 113 8.48 1.07 3.98
C MET A 113 8.61 0.32 2.64
N PHE A 114 8.12 0.87 1.53
CA PHE A 114 8.32 0.30 0.18
C PHE A 114 9.82 0.11 -0.12
N SER A 115 10.64 1.12 0.17
CA SER A 115 12.09 1.05 -0.03
C SER A 115 12.78 0.05 0.91
N MET A 116 12.30 -0.11 2.15
CA MET A 116 12.83 -1.12 3.07
C MET A 116 12.55 -2.54 2.57
N VAL A 117 11.33 -2.82 2.10
CA VAL A 117 10.98 -4.15 1.60
C VAL A 117 11.87 -4.56 0.44
N LYS A 118 12.20 -3.62 -0.46
CA LYS A 118 13.17 -3.83 -1.55
C LYS A 118 14.53 -4.29 -1.04
N ALA A 119 14.99 -3.81 0.12
CA ALA A 119 16.28 -4.17 0.70
C ALA A 119 16.26 -5.50 1.46
N PHE A 120 15.15 -5.85 2.11
CA PHE A 120 15.06 -7.02 2.97
C PHE A 120 14.62 -8.31 2.25
N VAL A 121 13.78 -8.20 1.22
CA VAL A 121 13.10 -9.37 0.65
C VAL A 121 13.79 -9.85 -0.62
N PRO A 122 14.22 -11.13 -0.68
CA PRO A 122 14.71 -11.74 -1.91
C PRO A 122 13.64 -11.74 -3.01
N ARG A 123 14.08 -11.76 -4.27
CA ARG A 123 13.19 -11.81 -5.43
C ARG A 123 12.31 -13.07 -5.39
N TYR A 124 11.02 -12.93 -5.72
CA TYR A 124 10.08 -14.06 -5.85
C TYR A 124 9.94 -14.52 -7.30
N ARG A 125 9.75 -15.82 -7.51
CA ARG A 125 9.45 -16.39 -8.83
C ARG A 125 7.97 -16.16 -9.21
N TYR A 126 7.68 -16.02 -10.52
CA TYR A 126 6.33 -15.83 -11.05
C TYR A 126 5.31 -16.84 -10.50
N ASP A 127 5.66 -18.12 -10.53
CA ASP A 127 4.80 -19.22 -10.06
C ASP A 127 4.43 -19.10 -8.57
N GLN A 128 5.33 -18.51 -7.77
CA GLN A 128 5.12 -18.29 -6.34
C GLN A 128 4.24 -17.06 -6.10
N LEU A 129 4.45 -15.98 -6.87
CA LEU A 129 3.60 -14.79 -6.82
C LEU A 129 2.16 -15.13 -7.18
N MET A 130 1.95 -15.85 -8.30
CA MET A 130 0.61 -16.23 -8.74
C MET A 130 -0.08 -17.14 -7.72
N ARG A 131 0.67 -18.06 -7.11
CA ARG A 131 0.15 -18.90 -6.02
C ARG A 131 -0.23 -18.09 -4.79
N LEU A 132 0.56 -17.08 -4.44
CA LEU A 132 0.32 -16.22 -3.29
C LEU A 132 -0.93 -15.35 -3.53
N GLY A 133 -1.06 -14.74 -4.71
CA GLY A 133 -2.24 -13.97 -5.10
C GLY A 133 -3.53 -14.81 -5.05
N TRP A 134 -3.53 -15.97 -5.71
CA TRP A 134 -4.74 -16.78 -5.85
C TRP A 134 -5.07 -17.64 -4.63
N LYS A 135 -4.07 -18.21 -3.95
CA LYS A 135 -4.32 -19.12 -2.81
C LYS A 135 -4.32 -18.41 -1.46
N VAL A 136 -3.69 -17.24 -1.33
CA VAL A 136 -3.55 -16.56 -0.05
C VAL A 136 -4.34 -15.26 -0.05
N PHE A 137 -4.10 -14.33 -0.98
CA PHE A 137 -4.79 -13.03 -0.95
C PHE A 137 -6.28 -13.12 -1.21
N LEU A 138 -6.69 -13.85 -2.24
CA LEU A 138 -8.11 -13.91 -2.62
C LEU A 138 -9.01 -14.55 -1.54
N PRO A 139 -8.64 -15.68 -0.90
CA PRO A 139 -9.44 -16.23 0.19
C PRO A 139 -9.45 -15.34 1.43
N ILE A 140 -8.32 -14.72 1.78
CA ILE A 140 -8.22 -13.84 2.96
C ILE A 140 -9.05 -12.58 2.76
N SER A 141 -8.98 -11.95 1.58
CA SER A 141 -9.76 -10.74 1.31
C SER A 141 -11.26 -11.01 1.34
N LEU A 142 -11.71 -12.12 0.75
CA LEU A 142 -13.12 -12.53 0.79
C LEU A 142 -13.59 -12.83 2.22
N PHE A 143 -12.79 -13.57 2.98
CA PHE A 143 -13.11 -13.87 4.37
C PHE A 143 -13.24 -12.60 5.21
N MET A 144 -12.32 -11.64 5.04
CA MET A 144 -12.35 -10.37 5.78
C MET A 144 -13.54 -9.49 5.41
N VAL A 145 -13.97 -9.48 4.14
CA VAL A 145 -15.19 -8.78 3.72
C VAL A 145 -16.42 -9.37 4.42
N VAL A 146 -16.55 -10.69 4.44
CA VAL A 146 -17.68 -11.36 5.12
C VAL A 146 -17.61 -11.14 6.63
N ALA A 147 -16.43 -11.26 7.24
CA ALA A 147 -16.22 -11.07 8.67
C ALA A 147 -16.54 -9.64 9.11
N THR A 148 -16.09 -8.63 8.37
CA THR A 148 -16.38 -7.22 8.67
C THR A 148 -17.87 -6.90 8.48
N ALA A 149 -18.50 -7.41 7.42
CA ALA A 149 -19.95 -7.26 7.22
C ALA A 149 -20.76 -7.93 8.34
N ALA A 150 -20.39 -9.14 8.75
CA ALA A 150 -21.03 -9.84 9.86
C ALA A 150 -20.83 -9.10 11.20
N PHE A 151 -19.61 -8.61 11.46
CA PHE A 151 -19.31 -7.85 12.67
C PHE A 151 -20.13 -6.56 12.76
N LEU A 152 -20.24 -5.78 11.67
CA LEU A 152 -21.07 -4.57 11.63
C LEU A 152 -22.54 -4.88 11.85
N LYS A 153 -23.06 -5.96 11.26
CA LYS A 153 -24.45 -6.40 11.46
C LYS A 153 -24.73 -6.83 12.91
N ILE A 154 -23.78 -7.51 13.56
CA ILE A 154 -23.93 -8.01 14.95
C ILE A 154 -23.79 -6.88 15.96
N THR A 155 -22.84 -5.97 15.75
CA THR A 155 -22.54 -4.90 16.70
C THR A 155 -23.42 -3.67 16.53
N GLY A 156 -24.16 -3.54 15.41
CA GLY A 156 -25.13 -2.47 15.21
C GLY A 156 -24.55 -1.06 15.17
N PHE A 157 -23.22 -0.92 15.10
CA PHE A 157 -22.53 0.36 14.92
C PHE A 157 -22.61 0.79 13.44
N ALA A 158 -23.80 1.22 13.02
CA ALA A 158 -23.97 2.11 11.87
C ALA A 158 -23.95 3.56 12.34
#